data_AF-A0A2S8JCG6-F1
#
_entry.id   AF-A0A2S8JCG6-F1
#
_cell.length_a   1.000
_cell.length_b   1.000
_cell.length_c   1.000
_cell.angle_alpha   90.00
_cell.angle_beta   90.00
_cell.angle_gamma   90.00
#
_symmetry.space_group_name_H-M   'P 1'
#
loop_
_entity.id
_entity.type
_entity.pdbx_description
1 polymer ?
#
loop_
_entity_poly.entity_id
_entity_poly.type
_entity_poly.pdbx_seq_one_letter_code
_entity_poly.pdbx_strand_id
1 'polypeptide(L)' 'MSTPDTTPTTGTARVKRGMAEMLKGGVIMDVVTPDQAKIAEDAGAVAVM' A
#
# COMPACT_ATOMS: atom_id res chain seq x y z
N MET A 1 23.25 14.13 -30.73
CA MET A 1 22.68 12.87 -30.20
C MET A 1 22.52 13.08 -28.70
N SER A 2 21.36 13.60 -28.29
CA SER A 2 21.10 13.97 -26.89
C SER A 2 20.77 12.70 -26.12
N THR A 3 21.60 12.38 -25.12
CA THR A 3 21.36 11.30 -24.16
C THR A 3 20.11 11.61 -23.33
N PRO A 4 19.17 10.68 -23.15
CA PRO A 4 18.04 10.92 -22.26
C PRO A 4 18.53 10.95 -20.81
N ASP A 5 18.30 12.08 -20.13
CA ASP A 5 18.51 12.23 -18.69
C ASP A 5 17.75 11.14 -17.94
N THR A 6 18.49 10.16 -17.42
CA THR A 6 17.95 9.07 -16.60
C THR A 6 18.07 9.47 -15.14
N THR A 7 17.36 10.52 -14.74
CA THR A 7 17.25 10.86 -13.31
C THR A 7 16.24 9.91 -12.66
N PRO A 8 16.64 9.08 -11.68
CA PRO A 8 15.72 8.15 -11.04
C PRO A 8 14.59 8.92 -10.36
N THR A 9 13.36 8.61 -10.74
CA THR A 9 12.16 9.26 -10.21
C THR A 9 11.52 8.35 -9.15
N THR A 10 11.50 8.80 -7.89
CA THR A 10 10.92 8.05 -6.76
C THR A 10 9.40 8.11 -6.75
N GLY A 11 8.74 6.98 -6.46
CA GLY A 11 7.29 6.95 -6.23
C GLY A 11 6.46 7.29 -7.48
N THR A 12 6.86 6.78 -8.64
CA THR A 12 6.14 6.98 -9.90
C THR A 12 4.68 6.52 -9.79
N ALA A 13 3.80 7.06 -10.64
CA ALA A 13 2.39 6.70 -10.65
C ALA A 13 2.16 5.19 -10.85
N ARG A 14 3.04 4.52 -11.61
CA ARG A 14 3.01 3.06 -11.79
C ARG A 14 3.22 2.33 -10.47
N VAL A 15 4.19 2.75 -9.65
CA VAL A 15 4.49 2.14 -8.35
C VAL A 15 3.33 2.36 -7.37
N LYS A 16 2.82 3.60 -7.28
CA LYS A 16 1.69 3.93 -6.39
C LYS A 16 0.42 3.15 -6.73
N ARG A 17 0.09 3.03 -8.03
CA ARG A 17 -1.02 2.19 -8.47
C ARG A 17 -0.76 0.72 -8.16
N GLY A 18 0.44 0.21 -8.48
CA GLY A 18 0.81 -1.18 -8.18
C GLY A 18 0.65 -1.54 -6.70
N MET A 19 1.01 -0.63 -5.80
CA MET A 19 0.78 -0.81 -4.36
C MET A 19 -0.71 -0.93 -4.01
N ALA A 20 -1.58 -0.07 -4.57
CA ALA A 20 -3.02 -0.15 -4.33
C ALA A 20 -3.63 -1.44 -4.92
N GLU A 21 -3.12 -1.90 -6.07
CA GLU A 21 -3.53 -3.16 -6.69
C GLU A 21 -3.22 -4.38 -5.82
N MET A 22 -2.14 -4.36 -5.02
CA MET A 22 -1.79 -5.45 -4.10
C MET A 22 -2.79 -5.62 -2.95
N LEU A 23 -3.59 -4.59 -2.64
CA LEU A 23 -4.61 -4.65 -1.58
C LEU A 23 -5.99 -5.13 -2.10
N LYS A 24 -6.11 -5.39 -3.41
CA LYS A 24 -7.39 -5.82 -4.00
C LYS A 24 -7.85 -7.17 -3.46
N GLY A 25 -9.16 -7.27 -3.21
CA GLY A 25 -9.79 -8.49 -2.69
C GLY A 25 -9.66 -8.67 -1.17
N GLY A 26 -8.93 -7.79 -0.48
CA GLY A 26 -8.84 -7.76 0.97
C GLY A 26 -9.83 -6.80 1.63
N VAL A 27 -9.87 -6.84 2.96
CA VAL A 27 -10.63 -5.90 3.80
C VAL A 27 -9.65 -4.97 4.50
N ILE A 28 -9.95 -3.67 4.50
CA ILE A 28 -9.26 -2.66 5.31
C ILE A 28 -10.18 -2.33 6.48
N MET A 29 -9.68 -2.45 7.72
CA MET A 29 -10.47 -2.19 8.93
C MET A 29 -10.03 -0.90 9.62
N ASP A 30 -11.00 -0.08 10.02
CA ASP A 30 -10.75 1.07 10.88
C ASP A 30 -10.52 0.62 12.32
N VAL A 31 -9.43 1.07 12.95
CA VAL A 31 -9.06 0.73 14.32
C VAL A 31 -8.57 1.97 15.06
N VAL A 32 -8.82 2.03 16.37
CA VAL A 32 -8.41 3.17 17.22
C VAL A 32 -7.48 2.77 18.35
N THR A 33 -7.13 1.48 18.47
CA THR A 33 -6.17 0.98 19.46
C THR A 33 -5.24 -0.08 18.86
N PRO A 34 -4.03 -0.26 19.43
CA PRO A 34 -3.11 -1.33 19.00
C PRO A 34 -3.69 -2.73 19.16
N ASP A 35 -4.55 -2.96 20.15
CA ASP A 35 -5.17 -4.27 20.36
C ASP A 35 -6.25 -4.57 19.31
N GLN A 36 -7.00 -3.57 18.85
CA GLN A 36 -7.90 -3.72 17.71
C GLN A 36 -7.13 -4.04 16.42
N ALA A 37 -5.96 -3.44 16.20
CA ALA A 37 -5.11 -3.74 15.05
C ALA A 37 -4.68 -5.21 15.02
N LYS A 38 -4.31 -5.79 16.18
CA LYS A 38 -4.00 -7.23 16.29
C LYS A 38 -5.20 -8.11 15.93
N ILE A 39 -6.38 -7.77 16.45
CA ILE A 39 -7.63 -8.50 16.16
C ILE A 39 -7.97 -8.43 14.66
N ALA A 40 -7.76 -7.28 14.03
CA ALA A 40 -8.00 -7.09 12.59
C ALA A 40 -7.03 -7.93 11.74
N GLU A 41 -5.74 -7.97 12.10
CA GLU A 41 -4.74 -8.83 11.46
C GLU A 41 -5.13 -10.31 11.58
N ASP A 42 -5.48 -10.77 12.78
CA ASP A 42 -5.91 -12.15 13.04
C ASP A 42 -7.19 -12.52 12.27
N ALA A 43 -8.09 -11.56 12.06
CA ALA A 43 -9.31 -11.72 11.27
C ALA A 43 -9.07 -11.73 9.75
N GLY A 44 -7.84 -11.47 9.30
CA GLY A 44 -7.46 -11.48 7.89
C GLY A 44 -7.63 -10.14 7.17
N ALA A 45 -7.64 -9.02 7.89
CA ALA A 45 -7.55 -7.70 7.26
C ALA A 45 -6.20 -7.54 6.54
N VAL A 46 -6.21 -7.00 5.32
CA VAL A 46 -4.98 -6.78 4.54
C VAL A 46 -4.27 -5.48 4.90
N ALA A 47 -4.98 -4.56 5.57
CA ALA A 47 -4.46 -3.32 6.12
C ALA A 47 -5.40 -2.79 7.22
N VAL A 48 -4.90 -1.86 8.04
CA VAL A 48 -5.68 -1.12 9.03
C VAL A 48 -5.50 0.39 8.84
N MET A 49 -6.53 1.16 9.19
CA MET A 49 -6.52 2.64 9.20
C MET A 49 -6.91 3.15 10.58
#